data_AF-W9DWN5-F1
#
_entry.id   AF-W9DWN5-F1
#
_cell.length_a   1.000
_cell.length_b   1.000
_cell.length_c   1.000
_cell.angle_alpha   90.00
_cell.angle_beta   90.00
_cell.angle_gamma   90.00
#
_symmetry.space_group_name_H-M   'P 1'
#
loop_
_entity.id
_entity.type
_entity.pdbx_description
1 polymer ?
#
loop_
_entity_poly.entity_id
_entity_poly.type
_entity_poly.pdbx_seq_one_letter_code
_entity_poly.pdbx_strand_id
1 'polypeptide(L)'
;MLACVIVLSFSSSASYLNHSFLTGPYENGPDVTADCISCHSQQAADMLNSTHWLWTTCSECCGDEAYGGLGKRTVINNFCVAIASNEPRCTSCHTGYGWEDDTFDFTNESNIDCVVCHETTGTYVKIPTGAGAVDPSVDLVAVAQSVGSPSRDTCGGSCHFFGGGGDNVKHGDMSSALLDPSRELDVHMGGMDFDCQNCHKTTAHNIAGRFAGVPGSECRVECTDCHGDTPHQGVFKDRLDGHSDSIACQTCHIPEFAREVPTKMYWDWSQAGQDIDPIPTDEYGKATYDKKKGSFVWGMNVTPTYLWFNGSFDKYYLGDEVDPDGVTVLTLPLGDRYDRDSKIYPFKIHIAKQISDAQYNYLIIPDLFGGENSYWASYDWDKAARAGMEYVDVPYSGQYEFVETSLYESINHEVAPKEDALQCKECHLDDGVMDFAALGYEGDPMIVGERFMSEEEIEEIESMDTETTESGTESSESSPGFEFFVGVFGLIAAVLILKCK
;
A
#
# COMPACT_ATOMS: atom_id res chain seq x y z
N MET A 1 1.07 34.71 60.37
CA MET A 1 0.40 34.98 59.08
C MET A 1 1.05 34.08 58.06
N LEU A 2 0.44 32.93 57.77
CA LEU A 2 0.89 31.97 56.77
C LEU A 2 -0.18 32.00 55.66
N ALA A 3 0.18 32.48 54.48
CA ALA A 3 -0.73 32.63 53.36
C ALA A 3 -0.87 31.29 52.63
N CYS A 4 -2.08 30.72 52.64
CA CYS A 4 -2.46 29.63 51.75
C CYS A 4 -2.62 30.18 50.33
N VAL A 5 -1.77 29.72 49.40
CA VAL A 5 -1.98 29.89 47.97
C VAL A 5 -2.88 28.75 47.51
N ILE A 6 -4.13 29.07 47.19
CA ILE A 6 -5.07 28.16 46.53
C ILE A 6 -4.72 28.19 45.04
N VAL A 7 -4.14 27.11 44.54
CA VAL A 7 -3.99 26.87 43.11
C VAL A 7 -5.34 26.36 42.59
N LEU A 8 -6.07 27.23 41.89
CA LEU A 8 -7.26 26.86 41.14
C LEU A 8 -6.81 26.17 39.85
N SER A 9 -6.94 24.84 39.80
CA SER A 9 -6.84 24.08 38.56
C SER A 9 -8.02 24.44 37.66
N PHE A 10 -7.77 25.16 36.58
CA PHE A 10 -8.73 25.29 35.50
C PHE A 10 -8.79 23.95 34.76
N SER A 11 -9.92 23.26 34.85
CA SER A 11 -10.26 22.22 33.87
C SER A 11 -10.36 22.88 32.50
N SER A 12 -9.49 22.50 31.56
CA SER A 12 -9.63 22.90 30.16
C SER A 12 -10.83 22.14 29.58
N SER A 13 -12.01 22.72 29.69
CA SER A 13 -13.12 22.35 28.83
C SER A 13 -12.68 22.64 27.40
N ALA A 14 -12.49 21.61 26.58
CA ALA A 14 -12.34 21.77 25.15
C ALA A 14 -13.61 22.47 24.64
N SER A 15 -13.54 23.78 24.48
CA SER A 15 -14.56 24.56 23.78
C SER A 15 -14.68 23.93 22.40
N TYR A 16 -15.88 23.52 21.99
CA TYR A 16 -16.21 23.40 20.57
C TYR A 16 -15.83 24.74 19.93
N LEU A 17 -14.68 24.81 19.27
CA LEU A 17 -14.32 25.95 18.44
C LEU A 17 -15.30 25.93 17.28
N ASN A 18 -16.28 26.82 17.35
CA ASN A 18 -17.26 26.98 16.29
C ASN A 18 -16.62 27.86 15.21
N HIS A 19 -16.40 27.29 14.02
CA HIS A 19 -15.79 27.97 12.87
C HIS A 19 -16.77 28.84 12.07
N SER A 20 -17.99 29.09 12.58
CA SER A 20 -19.01 29.95 11.94
C SER A 20 -18.58 31.39 11.63
N PHE A 21 -17.43 31.84 12.16
CA PHE A 21 -16.84 33.13 11.82
C PHE A 21 -16.13 33.14 10.46
N LEU A 22 -15.86 31.97 9.86
CA LEU A 22 -15.34 31.84 8.50
C LEU A 22 -16.47 32.12 7.52
N THR A 23 -16.67 33.40 7.16
CA THR A 23 -17.79 33.84 6.32
C THR A 23 -17.44 34.00 4.84
N GLY A 24 -16.17 33.82 4.47
CA GLY A 24 -15.67 34.08 3.12
C GLY A 24 -15.90 35.53 2.65
N PRO A 25 -16.13 35.76 1.35
CA PRO A 25 -16.28 34.75 0.29
C PRO A 25 -14.96 34.01 -0.01
N TYR A 26 -15.07 32.75 -0.41
CA TYR A 26 -13.95 31.95 -0.91
C TYR A 26 -14.21 31.66 -2.39
N GLU A 27 -13.28 32.03 -3.26
CA GLU A 27 -13.35 31.74 -4.69
C GLU A 27 -12.77 30.35 -5.00
N ASN A 28 -11.82 29.89 -4.18
CA ASN A 28 -11.13 28.62 -4.35
C ASN A 28 -10.65 28.05 -2.99
N GLY A 29 -10.09 26.83 -3.02
CA GLY A 29 -9.53 26.16 -1.85
C GLY A 29 -8.43 26.96 -1.12
N PRO A 30 -7.41 27.49 -1.82
CA PRO A 30 -6.38 28.34 -1.21
C PRO A 30 -6.90 29.54 -0.41
N ASP A 31 -8.03 30.15 -0.80
CA ASP A 31 -8.65 31.23 -0.02
C ASP A 31 -9.10 30.76 1.37
N VAL A 32 -9.61 29.53 1.47
CA VAL A 32 -9.96 28.90 2.76
C VAL A 32 -8.70 28.65 3.58
N THR A 33 -7.66 28.10 2.95
CA THR A 33 -6.37 27.83 3.60
C THR A 33 -5.72 29.09 4.15
N ALA A 34 -5.80 30.22 3.43
CA ALA A 34 -5.28 31.49 3.90
C ALA A 34 -5.93 31.94 5.22
N ASP A 35 -7.25 31.77 5.36
CA ASP A 35 -7.97 32.04 6.60
C ASP A 35 -7.57 31.05 7.71
N CYS A 36 -7.43 29.76 7.39
CA CYS A 36 -6.97 28.74 8.36
C CYS A 36 -5.58 29.08 8.93
N ILE A 37 -4.62 29.43 8.07
CA ILE A 37 -3.22 29.72 8.44
C ILE A 37 -3.12 30.93 9.39
N SER A 38 -4.07 31.88 9.33
CA SER A 38 -4.11 33.03 10.24
C SER A 38 -4.13 32.64 11.72
N CYS A 39 -4.65 31.44 12.04
CA CYS A 39 -4.70 30.87 13.38
C CYS A 39 -3.88 29.57 13.52
N HIS A 40 -3.60 28.87 12.41
CA HIS A 40 -3.03 27.52 12.37
C HIS A 40 -1.69 27.43 11.64
N SER A 41 -0.89 28.50 11.65
CA SER A 41 0.42 28.52 10.97
C SER A 41 1.36 27.39 11.38
N GLN A 42 1.36 26.99 12.67
CA GLN A 42 2.16 25.84 13.10
C GLN A 42 1.68 24.53 12.47
N GLN A 43 0.36 24.33 12.36
CA GLN A 43 -0.19 23.12 11.74
C GLN A 43 0.10 23.07 10.24
N ALA A 44 0.11 24.22 9.57
CA ALA A 44 0.53 24.31 8.17
C ALA A 44 2.02 23.94 8.01
N ALA A 45 2.89 24.50 8.86
CA ALA A 45 4.31 24.16 8.87
C ALA A 45 4.56 22.66 9.18
N ASP A 46 3.79 22.09 10.11
CA ASP A 46 3.82 20.65 10.40
C ASP A 46 3.42 19.82 9.17
N MET A 47 2.31 20.19 8.50
CA MET A 47 1.83 19.51 7.29
C MET A 47 2.84 19.51 6.14
N LEU A 48 3.59 20.60 5.93
CA LEU A 48 4.62 20.67 4.89
C LEU A 48 5.73 19.60 5.06
N ASN A 49 5.90 19.09 6.27
CA ASN A 49 6.87 18.04 6.57
C ASN A 49 6.26 16.63 6.58
N SER A 50 4.95 16.49 6.36
CA SER A 50 4.26 15.20 6.42
C SER A 50 4.45 14.38 5.13
N THR A 51 4.28 13.05 5.24
CA THR A 51 4.27 12.16 4.07
C THR A 51 3.06 12.46 3.16
N HIS A 52 1.94 12.87 3.74
CA HIS A 52 0.72 13.20 3.00
C HIS A 52 0.91 14.41 2.06
N TRP A 53 1.72 15.38 2.48
CA TRP A 53 2.12 16.51 1.64
C TRP A 53 3.24 16.18 0.67
N LEU A 54 4.32 15.56 1.14
CA LEU A 54 5.51 15.34 0.32
C LEU A 54 5.33 14.20 -0.69
N TRP A 55 4.42 13.26 -0.41
CA TRP A 55 4.30 11.97 -1.08
C TRP A 55 5.62 11.18 -1.13
N THR A 56 6.51 11.47 -0.18
CA THR A 56 7.76 10.78 0.11
C THR A 56 7.93 10.67 1.61
N THR A 57 8.76 9.75 2.07
CA THR A 57 9.18 9.61 3.46
C THR A 57 9.67 10.95 3.98
N CYS A 58 9.04 11.39 5.06
CA CYS A 58 9.47 12.54 5.82
C CYS A 58 10.66 12.17 6.71
N SER A 59 11.71 12.99 6.67
CA SER A 59 12.96 12.75 7.39
C SER A 59 12.82 12.74 8.91
N GLU A 60 11.85 13.50 9.45
CA GLU A 60 11.70 13.72 10.89
C GLU A 60 10.62 12.86 11.54
N CYS A 61 9.83 12.12 10.77
CA CYS A 61 8.66 11.43 11.32
C CYS A 61 9.03 10.23 12.20
N CYS A 62 9.94 9.37 11.73
CA CYS A 62 10.22 8.08 12.38
C CYS A 62 11.69 7.61 12.28
N GLY A 63 12.59 8.48 11.82
CA GLY A 63 14.05 8.23 11.86
C GLY A 63 14.57 7.10 10.97
N ASP A 64 13.78 6.63 9.99
CA ASP A 64 14.19 5.58 9.06
C ASP A 64 14.85 6.21 7.81
N GLU A 65 16.12 6.62 7.96
CA GLU A 65 16.90 7.27 6.91
C GLU A 65 17.02 6.40 5.64
N ALA A 66 16.89 5.08 5.76
CA ALA A 66 17.01 4.14 4.65
C ALA A 66 15.97 4.38 3.53
N TYR A 67 14.86 5.06 3.86
CA TYR A 67 13.80 5.36 2.90
C TYR A 67 13.67 6.86 2.58
N GLY A 68 14.63 7.69 2.99
CA GLY A 68 14.60 9.12 2.74
C GLY A 68 14.39 9.47 1.25
N GLY A 69 13.37 10.28 0.96
CA GLY A 69 13.04 10.69 -0.41
C GLY A 69 12.29 9.64 -1.25
N LEU A 70 12.00 8.46 -0.70
CA LEU A 70 11.20 7.45 -1.35
C LEU A 70 9.72 7.60 -1.02
N GLY A 71 8.83 7.30 -1.97
CA GLY A 71 7.39 7.27 -1.71
C GLY A 71 6.58 7.32 -2.99
N LYS A 72 5.29 7.63 -2.89
CA LYS A 72 4.38 7.65 -4.04
C LYS A 72 4.96 8.44 -5.22
N ARG A 73 5.58 9.60 -4.97
CA ARG A 73 6.17 10.48 -6.00
C ARG A 73 7.33 9.84 -6.77
N THR A 74 8.04 8.88 -6.19
CA THR A 74 9.29 8.33 -6.74
C THR A 74 9.23 6.86 -7.11
N VAL A 75 8.12 6.17 -6.84
CA VAL A 75 7.97 4.73 -7.13
C VAL A 75 7.12 4.48 -8.37
N ILE A 76 7.47 3.39 -9.07
CA ILE A 76 6.65 2.80 -10.12
C ILE A 76 5.77 1.71 -9.47
N ASN A 77 4.49 1.68 -9.82
CA ASN A 77 3.58 0.60 -9.51
C ASN A 77 3.07 -0.07 -10.79
N ASN A 78 2.29 -1.13 -10.64
CA ASN A 78 1.68 -1.84 -11.76
C ASN A 78 0.18 -1.60 -11.93
N PHE A 79 -0.32 -0.47 -11.40
CA PHE A 79 -1.66 0.05 -11.66
C PHE A 79 -1.58 1.14 -12.73
N CYS A 80 -1.49 2.40 -12.32
CA CYS A 80 -1.36 3.57 -13.21
C CYS A 80 0.11 3.92 -13.51
N VAL A 81 1.05 3.01 -13.24
CA VAL A 81 2.48 3.15 -13.48
C VAL A 81 3.16 4.17 -12.56
N ALA A 82 3.06 5.47 -12.84
CA ALA A 82 3.74 6.52 -12.07
C ALA A 82 2.94 7.82 -12.04
N ILE A 83 3.31 8.72 -11.12
CA ILE A 83 2.70 10.06 -11.02
C ILE A 83 3.30 11.03 -12.03
N ALA A 84 4.61 10.95 -12.26
CA ALA A 84 5.30 11.82 -13.19
C ALA A 84 4.60 11.80 -14.56
N SER A 85 4.48 12.99 -15.18
CA SER A 85 3.73 13.30 -16.40
C SER A 85 2.21 13.07 -16.33
N ASN A 86 1.67 12.73 -15.16
CA ASN A 86 0.27 12.34 -14.95
C ASN A 86 -0.35 13.04 -13.71
N GLU A 87 0.38 13.99 -13.12
CA GLU A 87 0.11 14.65 -11.85
C GLU A 87 -1.35 15.14 -11.76
N PRO A 88 -1.93 15.86 -12.73
CA PRO A 88 -3.26 16.44 -12.56
C PRO A 88 -4.38 15.43 -12.33
N ARG A 89 -4.18 14.18 -12.78
CA ARG A 89 -5.10 13.06 -12.53
C ARG A 89 -4.84 12.39 -11.18
N CYS A 90 -3.59 12.32 -10.75
CA CYS A 90 -3.19 11.63 -9.53
C CYS A 90 -3.42 12.49 -8.28
N THR A 91 -3.17 13.80 -8.39
CA THR A 91 -3.14 14.76 -7.28
C THR A 91 -4.52 15.23 -6.87
N SER A 92 -5.59 14.71 -7.49
CA SER A 92 -6.94 14.76 -6.88
C SER A 92 -6.97 14.06 -5.52
N CYS A 93 -6.02 13.15 -5.24
CA CYS A 93 -5.84 12.49 -3.93
C CYS A 93 -4.66 13.08 -3.13
N HIS A 94 -4.07 14.19 -3.55
CA HIS A 94 -3.02 14.88 -2.78
C HIS A 94 -3.67 15.82 -1.77
N THR A 95 -3.03 16.06 -0.62
CA THR A 95 -3.53 17.00 0.41
C THR A 95 -3.19 18.45 0.08
N GLY A 96 -3.23 18.81 -1.19
CA GLY A 96 -2.90 20.13 -1.69
C GLY A 96 -3.66 20.51 -2.96
N TYR A 97 -3.39 21.73 -3.41
CA TYR A 97 -4.00 22.40 -4.54
C TYR A 97 -2.96 22.79 -5.58
N GLY A 98 -3.18 22.43 -6.85
CA GLY A 98 -2.41 22.92 -7.99
C GLY A 98 -1.13 22.15 -8.30
N TRP A 99 -0.99 20.91 -7.82
CA TRP A 99 0.13 20.05 -8.23
C TRP A 99 -0.14 19.46 -9.60
N GLU A 100 0.24 20.21 -10.63
CA GLU A 100 0.02 19.89 -12.05
C GLU A 100 1.24 19.28 -12.73
N ASP A 101 2.44 19.54 -12.23
CA ASP A 101 3.72 19.10 -12.82
C ASP A 101 4.87 19.17 -11.79
N ASP A 102 6.11 19.06 -12.27
CA ASP A 102 7.37 19.07 -11.51
C ASP A 102 7.74 20.44 -10.94
N THR A 103 7.01 21.50 -11.31
CA THR A 103 7.25 22.88 -10.85
C THR A 103 6.48 23.22 -9.57
N PHE A 104 5.70 22.28 -9.03
CA PHE A 104 4.91 22.49 -7.81
C PHE A 104 5.77 22.89 -6.60
N ASP A 105 5.38 23.99 -5.94
CA ASP A 105 6.09 24.51 -4.78
C ASP A 105 5.65 23.81 -3.49
N PHE A 106 6.37 22.77 -3.11
CA PHE A 106 6.19 22.04 -1.84
C PHE A 106 6.52 22.87 -0.59
N THR A 107 6.98 24.12 -0.72
CA THR A 107 7.24 25.02 0.41
C THR A 107 6.13 26.04 0.64
N ASN A 108 5.16 26.13 -0.29
CA ASN A 108 4.07 27.09 -0.19
C ASN A 108 2.89 26.54 0.64
N GLU A 109 2.79 26.98 1.89
CA GLU A 109 1.70 26.60 2.81
C GLU A 109 0.30 26.95 2.28
N SER A 110 0.16 27.96 1.41
CA SER A 110 -1.15 28.35 0.86
C SER A 110 -1.74 27.29 -0.07
N ASN A 111 -0.91 26.36 -0.56
CA ASN A 111 -1.33 25.25 -1.40
C ASN A 111 -1.80 24.03 -0.58
N ILE A 112 -1.70 24.06 0.75
CA ILE A 112 -2.20 22.98 1.62
C ILE A 112 -3.72 22.93 1.53
N ASP A 113 -4.26 21.73 1.43
CA ASP A 113 -5.68 21.51 1.55
C ASP A 113 -6.05 21.10 2.97
N CYS A 114 -6.48 22.06 3.77
CA CYS A 114 -6.88 21.80 5.15
C CYS A 114 -8.22 21.07 5.25
N VAL A 115 -9.11 21.18 4.27
CA VAL A 115 -10.51 20.75 4.42
C VAL A 115 -10.77 19.33 3.95
N VAL A 116 -9.95 18.76 3.07
CA VAL A 116 -10.11 17.35 2.62
C VAL A 116 -10.12 16.34 3.75
N CYS A 117 -9.39 16.62 4.84
CA CYS A 117 -9.36 15.75 6.03
C CYS A 117 -10.29 16.22 7.15
N HIS A 118 -10.70 17.49 7.16
CA HIS A 118 -11.33 18.10 8.33
C HIS A 118 -12.80 18.49 8.14
N GLU A 119 -13.30 18.51 6.90
CA GLU A 119 -14.70 18.83 6.65
C GLU A 119 -15.65 17.78 7.26
N THR A 120 -16.83 18.22 7.72
CA THR A 120 -17.84 17.33 8.31
C THR A 120 -19.22 17.42 7.64
N THR A 121 -19.30 18.12 6.53
CA THR A 121 -20.49 18.22 5.67
C THR A 121 -20.75 16.96 4.83
N GLY A 122 -19.69 16.23 4.45
CA GLY A 122 -19.74 15.16 3.45
C GLY A 122 -20.03 15.68 2.04
N THR A 123 -19.66 16.93 1.74
CA THR A 123 -19.95 17.59 0.46
C THR A 123 -18.71 18.09 -0.27
N TYR A 124 -17.55 18.07 0.39
CA TYR A 124 -16.30 18.49 -0.23
C TYR A 124 -15.86 17.47 -1.27
N VAL A 125 -15.54 17.92 -2.46
CA VAL A 125 -15.04 17.07 -3.53
C VAL A 125 -14.06 17.83 -4.40
N LYS A 126 -12.97 17.14 -4.77
CA LYS A 126 -11.99 17.63 -5.73
C LYS A 126 -12.37 17.20 -7.13
N ILE A 127 -12.06 18.04 -8.12
CA ILE A 127 -12.17 17.69 -9.53
C ILE A 127 -11.17 16.55 -9.79
N PRO A 128 -11.59 15.37 -10.27
CA PRO A 128 -10.69 14.22 -10.45
C PRO A 128 -9.52 14.45 -11.42
N THR A 129 -9.59 15.49 -12.23
CA THR A 129 -8.58 15.87 -13.24
C THR A 129 -8.03 17.29 -13.02
N GLY A 130 -8.37 17.93 -11.89
CA GLY A 130 -8.10 19.34 -11.65
C GLY A 130 -6.89 19.58 -10.75
N ALA A 131 -5.96 18.63 -10.65
CA ALA A 131 -4.74 18.78 -9.84
C ALA A 131 -4.99 19.20 -8.39
N GLY A 132 -6.03 18.61 -7.78
CA GLY A 132 -6.43 18.94 -6.42
C GLY A 132 -7.45 20.08 -6.31
N ALA A 133 -7.76 20.80 -7.38
CA ALA A 133 -8.75 21.88 -7.37
C ALA A 133 -10.14 21.39 -6.89
N VAL A 134 -10.80 22.24 -6.10
CA VAL A 134 -12.14 21.98 -5.57
C VAL A 134 -13.17 22.08 -6.69
N ASP A 135 -14.18 21.21 -6.66
CA ASP A 135 -15.32 21.32 -7.58
C ASP A 135 -16.11 22.61 -7.32
N PRO A 136 -16.46 23.41 -8.35
CA PRO A 136 -17.16 24.68 -8.18
C PRO A 136 -18.56 24.57 -7.56
N SER A 137 -19.14 23.37 -7.47
CA SER A 137 -20.43 23.13 -6.81
C SER A 137 -20.34 23.10 -5.27
N VAL A 138 -19.13 23.01 -4.71
CA VAL A 138 -18.89 22.96 -3.27
C VAL A 138 -19.15 24.32 -2.62
N ASP A 139 -19.96 24.33 -1.57
CA ASP A 139 -20.10 25.51 -0.70
C ASP A 139 -18.90 25.59 0.25
N LEU A 140 -17.84 26.27 -0.20
CA LEU A 140 -16.60 26.43 0.57
C LEU A 140 -16.81 27.12 1.92
N VAL A 141 -17.83 27.98 2.05
CA VAL A 141 -18.14 28.61 3.35
C VAL A 141 -18.72 27.57 4.29
N ALA A 142 -19.68 26.76 3.83
CA ALA A 142 -20.24 25.68 4.64
C ALA A 142 -19.17 24.65 5.05
N VAL A 143 -18.30 24.26 4.10
CA VAL A 143 -17.17 23.35 4.36
C VAL A 143 -16.23 23.93 5.41
N ALA A 144 -15.76 25.17 5.23
CA ALA A 144 -14.85 25.83 6.17
C ALA A 144 -15.47 25.96 7.58
N GLN A 145 -16.76 26.26 7.67
CA GLN A 145 -17.47 26.36 8.96
C GLN A 145 -17.68 25.01 9.65
N SER A 146 -17.66 23.91 8.89
CA SER A 146 -17.89 22.55 9.40
C SER A 146 -16.66 21.89 10.01
N VAL A 147 -15.47 22.48 9.84
CA VAL A 147 -14.22 21.76 10.11
C VAL A 147 -14.14 21.22 11.53
N GLY A 148 -13.69 19.97 11.65
CA GLY A 148 -13.64 19.20 12.88
C GLY A 148 -12.63 18.06 12.81
N SER A 149 -12.78 17.06 13.68
CA SER A 149 -11.94 15.86 13.64
C SER A 149 -12.21 15.04 12.37
N PRO A 150 -11.18 14.45 11.74
CA PRO A 150 -11.36 13.54 10.61
C PRO A 150 -12.24 12.35 10.95
N SER A 151 -12.92 11.83 9.94
CA SER A 151 -13.71 10.59 9.97
C SER A 151 -13.19 9.58 8.96
N ARG A 152 -13.69 8.33 9.03
CA ARG A 152 -13.45 7.31 8.00
C ARG A 152 -13.76 7.79 6.57
N ASP A 153 -14.76 8.64 6.40
CA ASP A 153 -15.12 9.20 5.10
C ASP A 153 -14.08 10.20 4.58
N THR A 154 -13.60 11.10 5.43
CA THR A 154 -12.57 12.07 5.00
C THR A 154 -11.24 11.41 4.62
N CYS A 155 -10.86 10.31 5.29
CA CYS A 155 -9.65 9.54 4.93
C CYS A 155 -9.92 8.60 3.73
N GLY A 156 -10.93 7.75 3.87
CA GLY A 156 -11.27 6.70 2.93
C GLY A 156 -11.99 7.21 1.69
N GLY A 157 -13.12 7.87 1.90
CA GLY A 157 -14.00 8.44 0.88
C GLY A 157 -13.28 9.38 -0.09
N SER A 158 -12.42 10.25 0.45
CA SER A 158 -11.66 11.21 -0.35
C SER A 158 -10.52 10.58 -1.16
N CYS A 159 -9.87 9.54 -0.64
CA CYS A 159 -8.60 9.03 -1.19
C CYS A 159 -8.41 7.52 -1.02
N HIS A 160 -8.38 7.02 0.22
CA HIS A 160 -7.84 5.68 0.51
C HIS A 160 -8.69 4.51 -0.01
N PHE A 161 -10.00 4.69 -0.18
CA PHE A 161 -10.89 3.65 -0.72
C PHE A 161 -10.86 3.57 -2.26
N PHE A 162 -10.38 4.60 -2.94
CA PHE A 162 -10.49 4.73 -4.41
C PHE A 162 -9.14 4.70 -5.16
N GLY A 163 -8.08 4.24 -4.48
CA GLY A 163 -6.75 4.07 -5.06
C GLY A 163 -6.76 3.17 -6.31
N GLY A 164 -5.96 3.51 -7.32
CA GLY A 164 -5.91 2.76 -8.59
C GLY A 164 -7.05 3.10 -9.57
N GLY A 165 -7.86 4.13 -9.26
CA GLY A 165 -8.85 4.69 -10.17
C GLY A 165 -10.27 4.13 -10.00
N GLY A 166 -10.59 3.57 -8.84
CA GLY A 166 -11.92 3.08 -8.48
C GLY A 166 -11.97 2.45 -7.10
N ASP A 167 -13.18 2.20 -6.59
CA ASP A 167 -13.41 1.62 -5.27
C ASP A 167 -12.76 0.23 -5.14
N ASN A 168 -11.98 0.06 -4.08
CA ASN A 168 -11.18 -1.11 -3.74
C ASN A 168 -10.27 -1.65 -4.86
N VAL A 169 -9.95 -0.85 -5.88
CA VAL A 169 -9.14 -1.34 -7.02
C VAL A 169 -7.74 -1.76 -6.55
N LYS A 170 -7.12 -0.94 -5.70
CA LYS A 170 -5.72 -1.09 -5.31
C LYS A 170 -5.50 -1.96 -4.07
N HIS A 171 -5.87 -1.52 -2.87
CA HIS A 171 -5.43 -2.14 -1.62
C HIS A 171 -6.04 -3.52 -1.36
N GLY A 172 -7.32 -3.70 -1.66
CA GLY A 172 -8.04 -4.95 -1.41
C GLY A 172 -8.72 -5.01 -0.04
N ASP A 173 -8.15 -4.38 0.98
CA ASP A 173 -8.72 -4.24 2.33
C ASP A 173 -9.19 -2.81 2.65
N MET A 174 -9.28 -1.93 1.64
CA MET A 174 -9.71 -0.53 1.82
C MET A 174 -10.75 -0.16 0.76
N SER A 175 -12.02 -0.10 1.18
CA SER A 175 -13.15 0.13 0.28
C SER A 175 -14.25 1.00 0.91
N SER A 176 -15.18 1.45 0.09
CA SER A 176 -16.37 2.20 0.55
C SER A 176 -17.22 1.44 1.58
N ALA A 177 -17.12 0.11 1.67
CA ALA A 177 -17.79 -0.68 2.71
C ALA A 177 -17.30 -0.32 4.14
N LEU A 178 -16.11 0.27 4.27
CA LEU A 178 -15.55 0.72 5.54
C LEU A 178 -16.05 2.10 5.99
N LEU A 179 -16.98 2.73 5.26
CA LEU A 179 -17.65 3.95 5.74
C LEU A 179 -18.52 3.66 6.98
N ASP A 180 -19.33 2.60 6.89
CA ASP A 180 -20.21 2.11 7.95
C ASP A 180 -20.19 0.57 7.97
N PRO A 181 -19.04 -0.04 8.32
CA PRO A 181 -18.86 -1.49 8.22
C PRO A 181 -19.62 -2.20 9.35
N SER A 182 -20.03 -3.44 9.10
CA SER A 182 -20.48 -4.30 10.19
C SER A 182 -19.28 -4.81 11.02
N ARG A 183 -19.55 -5.32 12.23
CA ARG A 183 -18.53 -6.00 13.04
C ARG A 183 -17.92 -7.20 12.31
N GLU A 184 -18.69 -7.86 11.47
CA GLU A 184 -18.26 -9.02 10.70
C GLU A 184 -17.24 -8.66 9.63
N LEU A 185 -17.33 -7.47 9.03
CA LEU A 185 -16.35 -6.97 8.06
C LEU A 185 -15.07 -6.51 8.76
N ASP A 186 -15.17 -5.64 9.76
CA ASP A 186 -14.04 -5.18 10.56
C ASP A 186 -14.44 -4.98 12.03
N VAL A 187 -13.81 -5.70 12.95
CA VAL A 187 -14.17 -5.64 14.38
C VAL A 187 -13.81 -4.31 15.05
N HIS A 188 -12.84 -3.56 14.53
CA HIS A 188 -12.40 -2.29 15.11
C HIS A 188 -13.27 -1.15 14.60
N MET A 189 -13.43 -1.04 13.28
CA MET A 189 -14.26 0.00 12.66
C MET A 189 -15.75 -0.30 12.82
N GLY A 190 -16.20 -1.53 12.59
CA GLY A 190 -17.62 -1.89 12.65
C GLY A 190 -18.11 -2.39 14.01
N GLY A 191 -17.19 -2.91 14.83
CA GLY A 191 -17.50 -3.39 16.19
C GLY A 191 -17.28 -2.34 17.29
N MET A 192 -16.25 -1.51 17.16
CA MET A 192 -15.89 -0.48 18.16
C MET A 192 -16.12 0.95 17.68
N ASP A 193 -16.56 1.14 16.43
CA ASP A 193 -16.75 2.43 15.77
C ASP A 193 -15.48 3.29 15.78
N PHE A 194 -14.33 2.67 15.51
CA PHE A 194 -13.07 3.39 15.39
C PHE A 194 -13.04 4.25 14.12
N ASP A 195 -12.57 5.49 14.25
CA ASP A 195 -12.02 6.27 13.14
C ASP A 195 -10.57 5.84 12.88
N CYS A 196 -10.03 6.21 11.72
CA CYS A 196 -8.67 5.84 11.31
C CYS A 196 -7.62 6.25 12.36
N GLN A 197 -7.71 7.48 12.88
CA GLN A 197 -6.79 8.03 13.88
C GLN A 197 -6.87 7.37 15.26
N ASN A 198 -7.85 6.49 15.51
CA ASN A 198 -7.84 5.67 16.73
C ASN A 198 -6.62 4.73 16.74
N CYS A 199 -6.22 4.21 15.57
CA CYS A 199 -5.01 3.40 15.40
C CYS A 199 -3.85 4.23 14.81
N HIS A 200 -4.12 4.99 13.76
CA HIS A 200 -3.17 5.88 13.08
C HIS A 200 -2.91 7.15 13.91
N LYS A 201 -2.17 6.99 15.02
CA LYS A 201 -1.92 8.07 15.98
C LYS A 201 -1.19 9.23 15.31
N THR A 202 -1.89 10.35 15.22
CA THR A 202 -1.35 11.55 14.58
C THR A 202 -0.69 12.49 15.59
N THR A 203 0.55 12.89 15.33
CA THR A 203 1.27 13.92 16.11
C THR A 203 1.90 14.93 15.16
N ALA A 204 1.64 16.22 15.38
CA ALA A 204 2.12 17.28 14.49
C ALA A 204 1.85 16.97 13.01
N HIS A 205 0.60 16.59 12.70
CA HIS A 205 0.13 16.19 11.37
C HIS A 205 0.87 15.02 10.69
N ASN A 206 1.76 14.33 11.40
CA ASN A 206 2.36 13.09 10.97
C ASN A 206 1.47 11.94 11.45
N ILE A 207 0.89 11.19 10.52
CA ILE A 207 -0.28 10.34 10.79
C ILE A 207 0.06 8.94 11.35
N ALA A 208 1.28 8.41 11.35
CA ALA A 208 1.56 7.00 11.70
C ALA A 208 0.81 5.99 10.80
N GLY A 209 1.55 5.01 10.30
CA GLY A 209 1.05 3.96 9.43
C GLY A 209 2.06 3.68 8.33
N ARG A 210 2.67 2.50 8.38
CA ARG A 210 3.59 2.04 7.35
C ARG A 210 2.86 1.14 6.35
N PHE A 211 2.52 1.65 5.17
CA PHE A 211 1.90 0.86 4.11
C PHE A 211 2.97 0.13 3.30
N ALA A 212 2.90 -1.20 3.30
CA ALA A 212 3.95 -2.04 2.77
C ALA A 212 4.08 -2.02 1.21
N GLY A 213 3.20 -1.31 0.49
CA GLY A 213 3.35 -1.04 -0.95
C GLY A 213 4.10 0.26 -1.30
N VAL A 214 4.39 1.15 -0.33
CA VAL A 214 5.12 2.42 -0.53
C VAL A 214 6.22 2.52 0.53
N PRO A 215 7.51 2.75 0.16
CA PRO A 215 8.58 2.74 1.14
C PRO A 215 8.39 3.82 2.19
N GLY A 216 8.81 3.52 3.42
CA GLY A 216 9.02 4.51 4.47
C GLY A 216 7.86 5.46 4.73
N SER A 217 6.60 5.01 4.66
CA SER A 217 5.54 5.79 5.29
C SER A 217 5.67 5.71 6.81
N GLU A 218 4.91 6.58 7.48
CA GLU A 218 5.02 7.00 8.87
C GLU A 218 5.04 5.83 9.89
N CYS A 219 5.10 6.14 11.19
CA CYS A 219 5.51 5.19 12.22
C CYS A 219 4.60 3.95 12.26
N ARG A 220 5.14 2.76 12.58
CA ARG A 220 4.33 1.54 12.53
C ARG A 220 3.16 1.61 13.51
N VAL A 221 2.04 1.02 13.09
CA VAL A 221 0.87 0.75 13.92
C VAL A 221 0.87 -0.75 14.12
N GLU A 222 0.93 -1.21 15.37
CA GLU A 222 1.04 -2.62 15.69
C GLU A 222 -0.16 -3.08 16.52
N CYS A 223 -0.62 -4.32 16.33
CA CYS A 223 -1.72 -4.87 17.12
C CYS A 223 -1.38 -4.89 18.63
N THR A 224 -0.09 -5.06 18.94
CA THR A 224 0.43 -5.16 20.32
C THR A 224 0.32 -3.85 21.08
N ASP A 225 0.14 -2.70 20.42
CA ASP A 225 -0.09 -1.39 21.05
C ASP A 225 -1.33 -1.39 21.95
N CYS A 226 -2.33 -2.22 21.62
CA CYS A 226 -3.56 -2.37 22.40
C CYS A 226 -3.73 -3.76 23.03
N HIS A 227 -3.22 -4.80 22.37
CA HIS A 227 -3.47 -6.21 22.76
C HIS A 227 -2.34 -6.84 23.57
N GLY A 228 -1.14 -6.26 23.55
CA GLY A 228 0.08 -6.91 24.05
C GLY A 228 0.50 -8.12 23.21
N ASP A 229 1.62 -8.75 23.59
CA ASP A 229 2.25 -9.81 22.78
C ASP A 229 1.60 -11.19 22.95
N THR A 230 0.87 -11.41 24.06
CA THR A 230 0.24 -12.70 24.40
C THR A 230 -1.26 -12.52 24.69
N PRO A 231 -2.08 -12.18 23.68
CA PRO A 231 -3.48 -11.81 23.89
C PRO A 231 -4.41 -13.01 24.08
N HIS A 232 -3.96 -14.24 23.80
CA HIS A 232 -4.85 -15.38 23.71
C HIS A 232 -5.33 -15.89 25.08
N GLN A 233 -6.52 -16.48 25.09
CA GLN A 233 -7.15 -17.02 26.29
C GLN A 233 -7.66 -18.43 26.02
N GLY A 234 -7.89 -19.20 27.09
CA GLY A 234 -8.42 -20.57 27.01
C GLY A 234 -7.34 -21.65 26.98
N VAL A 235 -7.75 -22.87 26.63
CA VAL A 235 -6.91 -24.08 26.81
C VAL A 235 -5.71 -24.16 25.86
N PHE A 236 -5.74 -23.44 24.74
CA PHE A 236 -4.65 -23.40 23.75
C PHE A 236 -3.84 -22.10 23.79
N LYS A 237 -4.03 -21.25 24.81
CA LYS A 237 -3.43 -19.91 24.83
C LYS A 237 -1.91 -19.94 24.64
N ASP A 238 -1.19 -20.82 25.33
CA ASP A 238 0.28 -20.84 25.29
C ASP A 238 0.79 -21.25 23.90
N ARG A 239 0.03 -22.11 23.20
CA ARG A 239 0.37 -22.51 21.83
C ARG A 239 0.09 -21.37 20.85
N LEU A 240 -1.04 -20.68 20.96
CA LEU A 240 -1.38 -19.55 20.08
C LEU A 240 -0.47 -18.35 20.33
N ASP A 241 -0.17 -18.04 21.59
CA ASP A 241 0.81 -17.02 21.98
C ASP A 241 2.19 -17.36 21.40
N GLY A 242 2.63 -18.62 21.46
CA GLY A 242 3.89 -19.04 20.82
C GLY A 242 3.92 -18.89 19.29
N HIS A 243 2.77 -18.85 18.59
CA HIS A 243 2.77 -18.55 17.16
C HIS A 243 3.10 -17.09 16.89
N SER A 244 2.84 -16.17 17.82
CA SER A 244 3.08 -14.73 17.61
C SER A 244 4.56 -14.39 17.46
N ASP A 245 5.46 -15.32 17.83
CA ASP A 245 6.91 -15.23 17.58
C ASP A 245 7.27 -15.35 16.10
N SER A 246 6.43 -15.99 15.29
CA SER A 246 6.71 -16.29 13.88
C SER A 246 5.59 -15.90 12.93
N ILE A 247 4.38 -15.66 13.42
CA ILE A 247 3.17 -15.36 12.66
C ILE A 247 2.65 -13.99 13.10
N ALA A 248 2.42 -13.09 12.16
CA ALA A 248 1.80 -11.81 12.44
C ALA A 248 0.33 -11.98 12.84
N CYS A 249 -0.19 -11.09 13.69
CA CYS A 249 -1.60 -11.13 14.10
C CYS A 249 -2.54 -11.08 12.89
N GLN A 250 -2.22 -10.25 11.90
CA GLN A 250 -2.94 -10.08 10.64
C GLN A 250 -3.14 -11.42 9.91
N THR A 251 -2.14 -12.30 9.91
CA THR A 251 -2.19 -13.58 9.20
C THR A 251 -3.34 -14.46 9.66
N CYS A 252 -3.56 -14.56 10.98
CA CYS A 252 -4.64 -15.36 11.53
C CYS A 252 -5.98 -14.61 11.56
N HIS A 253 -5.93 -13.28 11.75
CA HIS A 253 -7.13 -12.48 12.02
C HIS A 253 -7.73 -11.79 10.79
N ILE A 254 -7.08 -11.88 9.62
CA ILE A 254 -7.59 -11.42 8.34
C ILE A 254 -7.53 -12.60 7.35
N PRO A 255 -8.48 -13.55 7.46
CA PRO A 255 -8.44 -14.79 6.65
C PRO A 255 -8.65 -14.54 5.16
N GLU A 256 -9.41 -13.50 4.82
CA GLU A 256 -9.72 -13.07 3.45
C GLU A 256 -9.79 -11.54 3.41
N PHE A 257 -9.48 -10.95 2.26
CA PHE A 257 -9.71 -9.53 1.98
C PHE A 257 -10.65 -9.34 0.80
N ALA A 258 -11.05 -8.09 0.54
CA ALA A 258 -12.05 -7.73 -0.46
C ALA A 258 -13.36 -8.48 -0.20
N ARG A 259 -13.79 -8.50 1.06
CA ARG A 259 -14.91 -9.33 1.52
C ARG A 259 -16.28 -8.80 1.07
N GLU A 260 -16.38 -7.49 0.84
CA GLU A 260 -17.63 -6.86 0.36
C GLU A 260 -17.50 -6.16 -1.01
N VAL A 261 -16.31 -5.66 -1.37
CA VAL A 261 -16.08 -4.96 -2.63
C VAL A 261 -14.96 -5.66 -3.41
N PRO A 262 -15.19 -6.12 -4.66
CA PRO A 262 -14.15 -6.77 -5.45
C PRO A 262 -12.95 -5.87 -5.72
N THR A 263 -11.76 -6.45 -5.70
CA THR A 263 -10.49 -5.78 -5.95
C THR A 263 -9.81 -6.30 -7.22
N LYS A 264 -9.00 -5.48 -7.87
CA LYS A 264 -8.31 -5.91 -9.08
C LYS A 264 -7.09 -6.75 -8.71
N MET A 265 -6.99 -7.95 -9.29
CA MET A 265 -5.90 -8.90 -9.09
C MET A 265 -4.94 -8.96 -10.28
N TYR A 266 -5.44 -8.65 -11.47
CA TYR A 266 -4.63 -8.57 -12.69
C TYR A 266 -4.99 -7.38 -13.57
N TRP A 267 -3.99 -6.77 -14.19
CA TRP A 267 -4.16 -5.69 -15.18
C TRP A 267 -3.25 -5.89 -16.40
N ASP A 268 -3.83 -6.12 -17.57
CA ASP A 268 -3.07 -6.23 -18.83
C ASP A 268 -3.18 -4.97 -19.69
N TRP A 269 -2.19 -4.09 -19.62
CA TRP A 269 -2.11 -2.89 -20.45
C TRP A 269 -1.85 -3.20 -21.94
N SER A 270 -1.31 -4.38 -22.27
CA SER A 270 -1.02 -4.74 -23.66
C SER A 270 -2.29 -4.90 -24.51
N GLN A 271 -3.44 -5.08 -23.87
CA GLN A 271 -4.73 -5.19 -24.53
C GLN A 271 -5.43 -3.84 -24.72
N ALA A 272 -4.87 -2.74 -24.19
CA ALA A 272 -5.48 -1.42 -24.30
C ALA A 272 -5.54 -0.91 -25.75
N GLY A 273 -6.51 -0.04 -26.04
CA GLY A 273 -6.72 0.59 -27.35
C GLY A 273 -7.68 -0.15 -28.29
N GLN A 274 -8.11 -1.37 -27.95
CA GLN A 274 -9.04 -2.16 -28.77
C GLN A 274 -10.49 -1.65 -28.64
N ASP A 275 -11.23 -1.64 -29.74
CA ASP A 275 -12.66 -1.35 -29.75
C ASP A 275 -13.46 -2.63 -29.46
N ILE A 276 -13.81 -2.84 -28.18
CA ILE A 276 -14.60 -3.98 -27.70
C ILE A 276 -16.00 -3.49 -27.30
N ASP A 277 -17.04 -4.06 -27.92
CA ASP A 277 -18.44 -3.79 -27.60
C ASP A 277 -19.28 -5.08 -27.80
N PRO A 278 -20.08 -5.52 -26.80
CA PRO A 278 -20.19 -4.96 -25.45
C PRO A 278 -18.92 -5.17 -24.62
N ILE A 279 -18.67 -4.25 -23.68
CA ILE A 279 -17.61 -4.43 -22.68
C ILE A 279 -17.96 -5.65 -21.82
N PRO A 280 -17.08 -6.66 -21.74
CA PRO A 280 -17.32 -7.84 -20.92
C PRO A 280 -17.33 -7.50 -19.43
N THR A 281 -18.11 -8.26 -18.67
CA THR A 281 -18.17 -8.21 -17.21
C THR A 281 -17.90 -9.58 -16.62
N ASP A 282 -17.35 -9.64 -15.42
CA ASP A 282 -17.19 -10.88 -14.66
C ASP A 282 -18.45 -11.25 -13.86
N GLU A 283 -18.32 -12.28 -13.01
CA GLU A 283 -19.39 -12.76 -12.13
C GLU A 283 -19.80 -11.76 -11.04
N TYR A 284 -18.93 -10.80 -10.70
CA TYR A 284 -19.20 -9.73 -9.74
C TYR A 284 -19.82 -8.49 -10.42
N GLY A 285 -20.05 -8.55 -11.73
CA GLY A 285 -20.56 -7.42 -12.52
C GLY A 285 -19.53 -6.31 -12.75
N LYS A 286 -18.24 -6.56 -12.49
CA LYS A 286 -17.16 -5.60 -12.78
C LYS A 286 -16.76 -5.71 -14.25
N ALA A 287 -16.51 -4.56 -14.89
CA ALA A 287 -15.97 -4.55 -16.25
C ALA A 287 -14.59 -5.21 -16.25
N THR A 288 -14.36 -6.14 -17.18
CA THR A 288 -13.07 -6.83 -17.36
C THR A 288 -12.23 -6.21 -18.47
N TYR A 289 -12.69 -5.10 -19.05
CA TYR A 289 -11.97 -4.34 -20.06
C TYR A 289 -12.33 -2.85 -20.03
N ASP A 290 -11.34 -1.99 -20.28
CA ASP A 290 -11.52 -0.56 -20.56
C ASP A 290 -10.55 -0.17 -21.68
N LYS A 291 -11.05 0.48 -22.73
CA LYS A 291 -10.22 0.84 -23.90
C LYS A 291 -8.97 1.64 -23.52
N LYS A 292 -9.03 2.48 -22.50
CA LYS A 292 -7.91 3.31 -22.03
C LYS A 292 -6.88 2.54 -21.22
N LYS A 293 -7.21 1.32 -20.78
CA LYS A 293 -6.48 0.64 -19.70
C LYS A 293 -6.17 -0.82 -20.02
N GLY A 294 -6.88 -1.46 -20.94
CA GLY A 294 -6.72 -2.88 -21.25
C GLY A 294 -7.66 -3.77 -20.44
N SER A 295 -7.27 -5.00 -20.16
CA SER A 295 -8.13 -5.98 -19.48
C SER A 295 -7.79 -6.19 -18.02
N PHE A 296 -8.77 -6.68 -17.26
CA PHE A 296 -8.68 -6.85 -15.82
C PHE A 296 -9.20 -8.22 -15.38
N VAL A 297 -8.63 -8.72 -14.28
CA VAL A 297 -9.24 -9.78 -13.47
C VAL A 297 -9.51 -9.21 -12.08
N TRP A 298 -10.71 -9.46 -11.57
CA TRP A 298 -11.12 -9.07 -10.22
C TRP A 298 -11.20 -10.28 -9.31
N GLY A 299 -11.01 -10.06 -8.03
CA GLY A 299 -11.18 -11.05 -6.97
C GLY A 299 -12.03 -10.48 -5.83
N MET A 300 -12.73 -11.38 -5.12
CA MET A 300 -13.54 -11.07 -3.95
C MET A 300 -13.39 -12.22 -2.95
N ASN A 301 -13.40 -11.94 -1.65
CA ASN A 301 -13.08 -12.93 -0.60
C ASN A 301 -11.74 -13.64 -0.88
N VAL A 302 -10.70 -12.86 -1.16
CA VAL A 302 -9.41 -13.37 -1.61
C VAL A 302 -8.58 -13.81 -0.41
N THR A 303 -8.12 -15.07 -0.40
CA THR A 303 -7.14 -15.54 0.58
C THR A 303 -5.78 -14.84 0.34
N PRO A 304 -5.17 -14.22 1.36
CA PRO A 304 -3.85 -13.61 1.23
C PRO A 304 -2.77 -14.60 0.82
N THR A 305 -1.71 -14.09 0.21
CA THR A 305 -0.43 -14.82 0.12
C THR A 305 0.39 -14.56 1.37
N TYR A 306 0.97 -15.60 1.96
CA TYR A 306 1.72 -15.51 3.20
C TYR A 306 3.23 -15.55 2.95
N LEU A 307 3.95 -14.53 3.43
CA LEU A 307 5.39 -14.39 3.23
C LEU A 307 6.08 -13.90 4.50
N TRP A 308 7.36 -14.25 4.65
CA TRP A 308 8.23 -13.66 5.66
C TRP A 308 8.42 -12.17 5.42
N PHE A 309 8.36 -11.40 6.49
CA PHE A 309 8.50 -9.96 6.45
C PHE A 309 9.13 -9.41 7.74
N ASN A 310 10.26 -8.71 7.62
CA ASN A 310 10.93 -8.01 8.72
C ASN A 310 10.61 -6.51 8.78
N GLY A 311 9.74 -6.03 7.89
CA GLY A 311 9.44 -4.60 7.78
C GLY A 311 10.07 -3.87 6.61
N SER A 312 10.98 -4.53 5.88
CA SER A 312 11.70 -3.94 4.74
C SER A 312 11.20 -4.48 3.40
N PHE A 313 11.34 -3.66 2.36
CA PHE A 313 10.99 -4.04 0.99
C PHE A 313 12.18 -3.83 0.08
N ASP A 314 12.35 -4.76 -0.86
CA ASP A 314 13.07 -4.48 -2.09
C ASP A 314 12.11 -3.89 -3.12
N LYS A 315 12.61 -2.96 -3.94
CA LYS A 315 11.78 -2.17 -4.86
C LYS A 315 12.45 -1.95 -6.20
N TYR A 316 11.61 -1.95 -7.22
CA TYR A 316 11.98 -1.48 -8.55
C TYR A 316 11.99 0.05 -8.59
N TYR A 317 13.07 0.61 -9.11
CA TYR A 317 13.23 2.03 -9.41
C TYR A 317 13.37 2.27 -10.92
N LEU A 318 13.01 3.48 -11.36
CA LEU A 318 13.15 3.86 -12.76
C LEU A 318 14.61 3.70 -13.21
N GLY A 319 14.83 2.90 -14.24
CA GLY A 319 16.15 2.59 -14.79
C GLY A 319 16.71 1.22 -14.39
N ASP A 320 16.10 0.54 -13.41
CA ASP A 320 16.45 -0.84 -13.09
C ASP A 320 16.08 -1.79 -14.24
N GLU A 321 16.85 -2.85 -14.44
CA GLU A 321 16.56 -3.82 -15.48
C GLU A 321 15.31 -4.64 -15.14
N VAL A 322 14.46 -4.89 -16.15
CA VAL A 322 13.35 -5.84 -16.05
C VAL A 322 13.89 -7.27 -16.12
N ASP A 323 13.17 -8.21 -15.51
CA ASP A 323 13.46 -9.63 -15.63
C ASP A 323 13.07 -10.12 -17.06
N PRO A 324 14.03 -10.56 -17.89
CA PRO A 324 13.76 -10.96 -19.27
C PRO A 324 13.09 -12.33 -19.39
N ASP A 325 13.20 -13.17 -18.35
CA ASP A 325 12.78 -14.58 -18.37
C ASP A 325 11.62 -14.86 -17.39
N GLY A 326 11.14 -13.83 -16.70
CA GLY A 326 10.18 -13.97 -15.60
C GLY A 326 9.30 -12.75 -15.35
N VAL A 327 8.90 -12.61 -14.09
CA VAL A 327 8.03 -11.52 -13.61
C VAL A 327 8.91 -10.51 -12.89
N THR A 328 8.91 -9.26 -13.37
CA THR A 328 9.65 -8.18 -12.71
C THR A 328 8.95 -7.78 -11.41
N VAL A 329 9.60 -7.98 -10.28
CA VAL A 329 9.01 -7.69 -8.96
C VAL A 329 9.19 -6.22 -8.61
N LEU A 330 8.09 -5.46 -8.51
CA LEU A 330 8.12 -4.03 -8.21
C LEU A 330 8.26 -3.73 -6.72
N THR A 331 7.67 -4.56 -5.88
CA THR A 331 7.80 -4.51 -4.43
C THR A 331 7.88 -5.92 -3.90
N LEU A 332 8.91 -6.26 -3.14
CA LEU A 332 9.08 -7.58 -2.52
C LEU A 332 9.23 -7.42 -1.00
N PRO A 333 8.34 -8.00 -0.17
CA PRO A 333 8.59 -8.05 1.27
C PRO A 333 9.84 -8.88 1.53
N LEU A 334 10.76 -8.31 2.31
CA LEU A 334 12.01 -8.96 2.68
C LEU A 334 11.89 -9.63 4.04
N GLY A 335 12.56 -10.76 4.16
CA GLY A 335 12.57 -11.58 5.37
C GLY A 335 12.68 -13.05 5.00
N ASP A 336 13.07 -13.85 5.98
CA ASP A 336 13.11 -15.30 5.83
C ASP A 336 12.91 -16.01 7.17
N ARG A 337 12.93 -17.34 7.13
CA ARG A 337 12.73 -18.19 8.31
C ARG A 337 13.87 -18.03 9.34
N TYR A 338 15.07 -17.65 8.95
CA TYR A 338 16.23 -17.54 9.83
C TYR A 338 16.38 -16.14 10.43
N ASP A 339 15.76 -15.12 9.82
CA ASP A 339 15.69 -13.76 10.34
C ASP A 339 14.78 -13.65 11.57
N ARG A 340 15.38 -13.42 12.75
CA ARG A 340 14.66 -13.34 14.03
C ARG A 340 13.63 -12.20 14.11
N ASP A 341 13.79 -11.16 13.30
CA ASP A 341 12.86 -10.02 13.27
C ASP A 341 11.72 -10.23 12.26
N SER A 342 11.81 -11.25 11.40
CA SER A 342 10.78 -11.59 10.43
C SER A 342 9.60 -12.32 11.09
N LYS A 343 8.38 -12.01 10.64
CA LYS A 343 7.17 -12.83 10.87
C LYS A 343 6.48 -13.12 9.55
N ILE A 344 5.61 -14.12 9.50
CA ILE A 344 4.76 -14.40 8.34
C ILE A 344 3.57 -13.44 8.34
N TYR A 345 3.47 -12.61 7.31
CA TYR A 345 2.41 -11.60 7.11
C TYR A 345 1.53 -11.94 5.88
N PRO A 346 0.28 -11.45 5.85
CA PRO A 346 -0.61 -11.59 4.70
C PRO A 346 -0.40 -10.45 3.69
N PHE A 347 -0.34 -10.81 2.41
CA PHE A 347 -0.17 -9.89 1.29
C PHE A 347 -1.19 -10.11 0.20
N LYS A 348 -1.67 -9.02 -0.38
CA LYS A 348 -2.23 -9.00 -1.73
C LYS A 348 -1.08 -8.95 -2.73
N ILE A 349 -1.19 -9.76 -3.78
CA ILE A 349 -0.31 -9.67 -4.95
C ILE A 349 -1.15 -9.17 -6.12
N HIS A 350 -0.78 -8.03 -6.66
CA HIS A 350 -1.29 -7.57 -7.94
C HIS A 350 -0.29 -7.89 -9.04
N ILE A 351 -0.75 -8.58 -10.09
CA ILE A 351 0.06 -8.87 -11.28
C ILE A 351 -0.37 -7.95 -12.41
N ALA A 352 0.55 -7.49 -13.24
CA ALA A 352 0.19 -6.73 -14.42
C ALA A 352 1.12 -7.00 -15.58
N LYS A 353 0.63 -6.73 -16.79
CA LYS A 353 1.47 -6.58 -17.97
C LYS A 353 1.58 -5.10 -18.32
N GLN A 354 2.77 -4.52 -18.24
CA GLN A 354 2.98 -3.08 -18.43
C GLN A 354 4.15 -2.77 -19.37
N ILE A 355 4.18 -1.54 -19.87
CA ILE A 355 5.10 -1.12 -20.92
C ILE A 355 6.55 -1.02 -20.43
N SER A 356 7.48 -1.52 -21.24
CA SER A 356 8.94 -1.49 -21.02
C SER A 356 9.66 -1.14 -22.33
N ASP A 357 10.84 -0.53 -22.23
CA ASP A 357 11.69 -0.25 -23.38
C ASP A 357 12.37 -1.53 -23.87
N ALA A 358 12.14 -1.91 -25.13
CA ALA A 358 12.60 -3.18 -25.70
C ALA A 358 14.11 -3.23 -26.04
N GLN A 359 14.85 -2.13 -25.85
CA GLN A 359 16.30 -2.10 -26.04
C GLN A 359 17.05 -1.77 -24.75
N TYR A 360 16.50 -0.87 -23.94
CA TYR A 360 17.12 -0.49 -22.67
C TYR A 360 16.68 -1.36 -21.49
N ASN A 361 15.65 -2.19 -21.67
CA ASN A 361 15.18 -3.18 -20.70
C ASN A 361 14.81 -2.60 -19.33
N TYR A 362 14.20 -1.42 -19.27
CA TYR A 362 13.56 -0.90 -18.06
C TYR A 362 12.10 -0.56 -18.32
N LEU A 363 11.31 -0.44 -17.25
CA LEU A 363 9.92 -0.01 -17.34
C LEU A 363 9.83 1.43 -17.83
N ILE A 364 8.85 1.68 -18.69
CA ILE A 364 8.56 3.01 -19.22
C ILE A 364 7.55 3.69 -18.29
N ILE A 365 7.75 4.99 -18.03
CA ILE A 365 6.72 5.87 -17.49
C ILE A 365 5.98 6.50 -18.68
N PRO A 366 4.76 6.07 -19.01
CA PRO A 366 3.98 6.67 -20.09
C PRO A 366 3.23 7.92 -19.60
N ASP A 367 3.12 8.91 -20.46
CA ASP A 367 2.10 9.95 -20.33
C ASP A 367 0.73 9.34 -20.67
N LEU A 368 -0.13 9.20 -19.66
CA LEU A 368 -1.47 8.65 -19.78
C LEU A 368 -2.54 9.75 -19.87
N PHE A 369 -2.30 10.94 -19.34
CA PHE A 369 -3.33 11.97 -19.14
C PHE A 369 -2.83 13.41 -19.40
N GLY A 370 -3.71 14.24 -19.98
CA GLY A 370 -3.58 15.71 -19.96
C GLY A 370 -3.28 16.37 -21.32
N GLY A 371 -2.73 15.62 -22.27
CA GLY A 371 -2.33 16.13 -23.59
C GLY A 371 -2.82 15.30 -24.78
N GLU A 372 -2.56 15.80 -25.99
CA GLU A 372 -2.86 15.09 -27.24
C GLU A 372 -1.96 13.87 -27.48
N ASN A 373 -0.78 13.85 -26.85
CA ASN A 373 0.15 12.72 -26.91
C ASN A 373 -0.18 11.64 -25.87
N SER A 374 -0.88 12.00 -24.80
CA SER A 374 -1.26 11.12 -23.72
C SER A 374 -2.03 9.89 -24.22
N TYR A 375 -1.73 8.73 -23.65
CA TYR A 375 -2.30 7.45 -24.12
C TYR A 375 -3.84 7.45 -24.12
N TRP A 376 -4.49 8.02 -23.11
CA TRP A 376 -5.95 8.02 -23.03
C TRP A 376 -6.65 8.92 -24.05
N ALA A 377 -5.90 9.77 -24.75
CA ALA A 377 -6.38 10.58 -25.87
C ALA A 377 -5.99 9.98 -27.23
N SER A 378 -4.75 9.53 -27.36
CA SER A 378 -4.16 9.09 -28.64
C SER A 378 -4.34 7.60 -28.93
N TYR A 379 -4.42 6.76 -27.88
CA TYR A 379 -4.28 5.30 -27.93
C TYR A 379 -2.99 4.85 -28.64
N ASP A 380 -1.92 5.65 -28.55
CA ASP A 380 -0.62 5.43 -29.18
C ASP A 380 0.48 5.32 -28.11
N TRP A 381 0.98 4.10 -27.91
CA TRP A 381 1.99 3.81 -26.89
C TRP A 381 3.35 4.44 -27.20
N ASP A 382 3.75 4.62 -28.47
CA ASP A 382 5.04 5.27 -28.78
C ASP A 382 5.00 6.75 -28.40
N LYS A 383 3.88 7.43 -28.67
CA LYS A 383 3.70 8.83 -28.28
C LYS A 383 3.67 9.00 -26.76
N ALA A 384 2.92 8.16 -26.07
CA ALA A 384 2.80 8.19 -24.61
C ALA A 384 4.15 7.90 -23.93
N ALA A 385 4.88 6.87 -24.41
CA ALA A 385 6.21 6.54 -23.91
C ALA A 385 7.19 7.70 -24.13
N ARG A 386 7.22 8.28 -25.34
CA ARG A 386 8.11 9.39 -25.65
C ARG A 386 7.86 10.61 -24.77
N ALA A 387 6.60 10.99 -24.60
CA ALA A 387 6.22 12.15 -23.79
C ALA A 387 6.55 11.94 -22.30
N GLY A 388 6.19 10.78 -21.72
CA GLY A 388 6.45 10.50 -20.31
C GLY A 388 7.94 10.34 -19.99
N MET A 389 8.70 9.67 -20.87
CA MET A 389 10.15 9.48 -20.68
C MET A 389 10.95 10.77 -20.88
N GLU A 390 10.54 11.65 -21.81
CA GLU A 390 11.10 12.99 -21.94
C GLU A 390 10.86 13.83 -20.67
N TYR A 391 9.67 13.73 -20.08
CA TYR A 391 9.31 14.44 -18.85
C TYR A 391 10.20 14.05 -17.66
N VAL A 392 10.60 12.78 -17.55
CA VAL A 392 11.48 12.29 -16.48
C VAL A 392 12.97 12.26 -16.84
N ASP A 393 13.35 12.83 -17.99
CA ASP A 393 14.73 12.86 -18.52
C ASP A 393 15.42 11.48 -18.59
N VAL A 394 14.65 10.45 -18.99
CA VAL A 394 15.18 9.10 -19.23
C VAL A 394 15.05 8.76 -20.71
N PRO A 395 16.08 8.17 -21.35
CA PRO A 395 16.00 7.80 -22.76
C PRO A 395 14.82 6.87 -23.08
N TYR A 396 14.29 6.98 -24.29
CA TYR A 396 13.37 5.99 -24.86
C TYR A 396 13.89 5.63 -26.25
N SER A 397 14.08 4.33 -26.48
CA SER A 397 14.72 3.80 -27.68
C SER A 397 13.85 3.89 -28.94
N GLY A 398 12.56 4.23 -28.77
CA GLY A 398 11.56 4.20 -29.84
C GLY A 398 10.99 2.81 -30.09
N GLN A 399 11.31 1.83 -29.24
CA GLN A 399 10.77 0.48 -29.27
C GLN A 399 10.33 0.09 -27.88
N TYR A 400 9.12 -0.46 -27.78
CA TYR A 400 8.56 -0.91 -26.51
C TYR A 400 8.04 -2.34 -26.62
N GLU A 401 7.94 -2.98 -25.47
CA GLU A 401 7.27 -4.24 -25.28
C GLU A 401 6.41 -4.19 -24.01
N PHE A 402 5.74 -5.31 -23.70
CA PHE A 402 4.96 -5.44 -22.48
C PHE A 402 5.49 -6.62 -21.68
N VAL A 403 5.94 -6.36 -20.46
CA VAL A 403 6.51 -7.34 -19.53
C VAL A 403 5.56 -7.59 -18.36
N GLU A 404 5.64 -8.78 -17.76
CA GLU A 404 4.89 -9.10 -16.56
C GLU A 404 5.58 -8.51 -15.33
N THR A 405 4.77 -8.01 -14.41
CA THR A 405 5.21 -7.39 -13.16
C THR A 405 4.36 -7.85 -11.99
N SER A 406 4.94 -7.91 -10.80
CA SER A 406 4.22 -8.20 -9.56
C SER A 406 4.43 -7.11 -8.52
N LEU A 407 3.40 -6.79 -7.77
CA LEU A 407 3.44 -5.81 -6.69
C LEU A 407 2.74 -6.40 -5.47
N TYR A 408 3.46 -6.41 -4.35
CA TYR A 408 3.01 -6.94 -3.08
C TYR A 408 2.57 -5.79 -2.16
N GLU A 409 1.36 -5.90 -1.62
CA GLU A 409 0.76 -4.94 -0.69
C GLU A 409 0.32 -5.68 0.57
N SER A 410 0.72 -5.20 1.75
CA SER A 410 0.28 -5.80 3.02
C SER A 410 -1.22 -5.62 3.22
N ILE A 411 -1.86 -6.64 3.80
CA ILE A 411 -3.25 -6.58 4.26
C ILE A 411 -3.25 -6.32 5.78
N ASN A 412 -3.97 -5.27 6.22
CA ASN A 412 -3.98 -4.84 7.63
C ASN A 412 -5.37 -4.52 8.19
N HIS A 413 -6.38 -4.35 7.34
CA HIS A 413 -7.76 -4.05 7.72
C HIS A 413 -8.69 -5.24 7.39
N GLU A 414 -9.99 -5.07 7.64
CA GLU A 414 -10.99 -6.14 7.55
C GLU A 414 -10.73 -7.26 8.58
N VAL A 415 -10.26 -6.87 9.77
CA VAL A 415 -9.99 -7.81 10.87
C VAL A 415 -11.29 -8.50 11.25
N ALA A 416 -11.36 -9.81 11.03
CA ALA A 416 -12.55 -10.61 11.24
C ALA A 416 -12.82 -10.85 12.73
N PRO A 417 -14.07 -11.19 13.11
CA PRO A 417 -14.38 -11.72 14.42
C PRO A 417 -13.44 -12.87 14.81
N LYS A 418 -13.08 -12.97 16.09
CA LYS A 418 -12.21 -14.04 16.59
C LYS A 418 -12.73 -15.45 16.30
N GLU A 419 -14.04 -15.59 16.10
CA GLU A 419 -14.71 -16.84 15.72
C GLU A 419 -14.36 -17.30 14.29
N ASP A 420 -13.97 -16.36 13.44
CA ASP A 420 -13.64 -16.54 12.02
C ASP A 420 -12.13 -16.43 11.75
N ALA A 421 -11.31 -16.27 12.80
CA ALA A 421 -9.86 -16.30 12.67
C ALA A 421 -9.40 -17.71 12.26
N LEU A 422 -8.29 -17.79 11.51
CA LEU A 422 -7.72 -19.07 11.09
C LEU A 422 -7.41 -19.96 12.30
N GLN A 423 -7.95 -21.16 12.27
CA GLN A 423 -7.72 -22.23 13.23
C GLN A 423 -6.58 -23.13 12.77
N CYS A 424 -6.11 -24.01 13.66
CA CYS A 424 -4.91 -24.83 13.41
C CYS A 424 -4.94 -25.57 12.06
N LYS A 425 -6.07 -26.20 11.72
CA LYS A 425 -6.24 -26.99 10.49
C LYS A 425 -6.35 -26.17 9.20
N GLU A 426 -6.54 -24.86 9.32
CA GLU A 426 -6.58 -23.95 8.17
C GLU A 426 -5.16 -23.55 7.76
N CYS A 427 -4.18 -23.65 8.65
CA CYS A 427 -2.77 -23.46 8.32
C CYS A 427 -2.02 -24.79 8.14
N HIS A 428 -2.31 -25.76 9.00
CA HIS A 428 -1.66 -27.06 9.07
C HIS A 428 -2.44 -28.13 8.32
N LEU A 429 -1.79 -29.27 8.04
CA LEU A 429 -2.29 -30.40 7.25
C LEU A 429 -2.35 -30.11 5.73
N ASP A 430 -2.66 -31.15 4.95
CA ASP A 430 -2.51 -31.17 3.49
C ASP A 430 -3.34 -30.08 2.74
N ASP A 431 -4.44 -29.61 3.34
CA ASP A 431 -5.33 -28.59 2.76
C ASP A 431 -5.14 -27.19 3.42
N GLY A 432 -4.05 -26.98 4.16
CA GLY A 432 -3.75 -25.71 4.81
C GLY A 432 -3.35 -24.60 3.83
N VAL A 433 -3.60 -23.34 4.21
CA VAL A 433 -3.30 -22.14 3.40
C VAL A 433 -1.81 -21.81 3.34
N MET A 434 -0.99 -22.46 4.18
CA MET A 434 0.45 -22.19 4.26
C MET A 434 1.23 -23.05 3.28
N ASP A 435 1.91 -22.41 2.33
CA ASP A 435 2.94 -23.08 1.54
C ASP A 435 4.24 -23.16 2.36
N PHE A 436 4.32 -24.18 3.21
CA PHE A 436 5.47 -24.39 4.09
C PHE A 436 6.78 -24.55 3.32
N ALA A 437 6.76 -25.15 2.12
CA ALA A 437 7.94 -25.31 1.29
C ALA A 437 8.44 -23.95 0.79
N ALA A 438 7.55 -23.09 0.28
CA ALA A 438 7.89 -21.72 -0.11
C ALA A 438 8.37 -20.86 1.06
N LEU A 439 7.87 -21.14 2.28
CA LEU A 439 8.30 -20.48 3.52
C LEU A 439 9.62 -21.04 4.11
N GLY A 440 10.27 -22.00 3.45
CA GLY A 440 11.56 -22.56 3.88
C GLY A 440 11.45 -23.62 4.98
N TYR A 441 10.31 -24.28 5.12
CA TYR A 441 10.14 -25.45 5.97
C TYR A 441 10.25 -26.75 5.17
N GLU A 442 10.78 -27.80 5.80
CA GLU A 442 10.87 -29.14 5.20
C GLU A 442 9.50 -29.84 5.10
N GLY A 443 8.49 -29.31 5.79
CA GLY A 443 7.13 -29.80 5.84
C GLY A 443 6.33 -29.00 6.86
N ASP A 444 5.12 -29.47 7.15
CA ASP A 444 4.26 -28.87 8.18
C ASP A 444 4.99 -28.84 9.55
N PRO A 445 5.25 -27.64 10.14
CA PRO A 445 5.93 -27.50 11.43
C PRO A 445 5.22 -28.20 12.58
N MET A 446 3.91 -28.46 12.48
CA MET A 446 3.17 -29.28 13.44
C MET A 446 3.65 -30.74 13.46
N ILE A 447 4.24 -31.21 12.36
CA ILE A 447 4.76 -32.57 12.18
C ILE A 447 6.28 -32.61 12.34
N VAL A 448 7.00 -31.66 11.73
CA VAL A 448 8.47 -31.72 11.61
C VAL A 448 9.24 -30.88 12.63
N GLY A 449 8.58 -29.97 13.36
CA GLY A 449 9.22 -29.11 14.36
C GLY A 449 9.29 -27.63 13.98
N GLU A 450 9.72 -26.80 14.92
CA GLU A 450 9.54 -25.35 14.91
C GLU A 450 10.59 -24.58 14.09
N ARG A 451 10.38 -23.27 13.97
CA ARG A 451 11.18 -22.35 13.15
C ARG A 451 12.67 -22.37 13.49
N PHE A 452 13.00 -22.32 14.78
CA PHE A 452 14.37 -22.24 15.27
C PHE A 452 14.86 -23.62 15.71
N MET A 453 16.03 -24.01 15.20
CA MET A 453 16.80 -25.13 15.72
C MET A 453 17.31 -24.77 17.12
N SER A 454 17.51 -25.76 17.99
CA SER A 454 18.07 -25.52 19.32
C SER A 454 19.46 -24.87 19.23
N GLU A 455 19.87 -24.11 20.26
CA GLU A 455 21.24 -23.56 20.33
C GLU A 455 22.30 -24.66 20.15
N GLU A 456 22.03 -25.88 20.64
CA GLU A 456 22.86 -27.07 20.44
C GLU A 456 22.98 -27.49 18.97
N GLU A 457 21.89 -27.43 18.21
CA GLU A 457 21.88 -27.76 16.77
C GLU A 457 22.54 -26.66 15.92
N ILE A 458 22.43 -25.39 16.34
CA ILE A 458 23.15 -24.27 15.71
C ILE A 458 24.66 -24.42 15.98
N GLU A 459 25.07 -24.71 17.21
CA GLU A 459 26.47 -24.98 17.56
C GLU A 459 27.01 -26.22 16.83
N GLU A 460 26.22 -27.27 16.64
CA GLU A 460 26.62 -28.46 15.86
C GLU A 460 26.89 -28.09 14.39
N ILE A 461 26.02 -27.32 13.74
CA ILE A 461 26.22 -26.89 12.35
C ILE A 461 27.41 -25.95 12.20
N GLU A 462 27.56 -24.97 13.10
CA GLU A 462 28.73 -24.08 13.12
C GLU A 462 30.05 -24.85 13.38
N SER A 463 29.99 -25.94 14.15
CA SER A 463 31.14 -26.83 14.38
C SER A 463 31.49 -27.70 13.17
N MET A 464 30.51 -28.03 12.32
CA MET A 464 30.74 -28.79 11.08
C MET A 464 31.41 -27.96 9.98
N ASP A 465 31.15 -26.65 9.93
CA ASP A 465 31.83 -25.72 9.01
C ASP A 465 33.27 -25.39 9.45
N THR A 466 33.61 -25.60 10.72
CA THR A 466 34.98 -25.41 11.21
C THR A 466 35.86 -26.65 11.01
N GLU A 467 35.31 -27.88 11.05
CA GLU A 467 36.08 -29.10 10.76
C GLU A 467 36.48 -29.26 9.28
N THR A 468 35.80 -28.60 8.34
CA THR A 468 36.17 -28.63 6.91
C THR A 468 37.33 -27.68 6.57
N THR A 469 37.79 -26.83 7.50
CA THR A 469 38.92 -25.92 7.27
C THR A 469 40.28 -26.43 7.74
N GLU A 470 40.36 -27.57 8.44
CA GLU A 470 41.63 -28.14 8.93
C GLU A 470 42.13 -29.42 8.23
N SER A 471 41.53 -29.87 7.13
CA SER A 471 42.14 -30.97 6.37
C SER A 471 42.06 -30.81 4.84
N GLY A 472 43.25 -30.73 4.22
CA GLY A 472 43.42 -31.14 2.82
C GLY A 472 43.74 -30.03 1.82
N THR A 473 44.96 -29.48 1.89
CA THR A 473 45.63 -28.94 0.69
C THR A 473 46.18 -30.10 -0.13
N GLU A 474 45.53 -30.49 -1.23
CA GLU A 474 46.20 -31.00 -2.44
C GLU A 474 45.25 -31.15 -3.65
N SER A 475 45.59 -30.42 -4.72
CA SER A 475 45.28 -30.54 -6.16
C SER A 475 44.12 -31.43 -6.66
N SER A 476 43.20 -30.87 -7.46
CA SER A 476 43.16 -31.06 -8.93
C SER A 476 41.91 -30.43 -9.58
N GLU A 477 42.15 -29.86 -10.77
CA GLU A 477 41.33 -29.77 -11.99
C GLU A 477 39.82 -29.44 -11.97
N SER A 478 39.50 -28.59 -12.95
CA SER A 478 38.23 -27.98 -13.35
C SER A 478 37.06 -28.93 -13.68
N SER A 479 35.82 -28.48 -13.37
CA SER A 479 34.61 -28.34 -14.23
C SER A 479 33.31 -28.29 -13.38
N PRO A 480 32.11 -28.00 -13.93
CA PRO A 480 31.58 -26.68 -14.30
C PRO A 480 30.26 -26.30 -13.56
N GLY A 481 29.96 -25.01 -13.55
CA GLY A 481 28.65 -24.46 -13.97
C GLY A 481 27.40 -24.81 -13.16
N PHE A 482 27.05 -23.87 -12.28
CA PHE A 482 25.76 -23.68 -11.63
C PHE A 482 24.70 -23.26 -12.67
N GLU A 483 24.17 -24.21 -13.43
CA GLU A 483 22.99 -24.03 -14.28
C GLU A 483 22.18 -25.33 -14.28
N PHE A 484 21.19 -25.43 -13.40
CA PHE A 484 19.98 -26.23 -13.55
C PHE A 484 19.22 -26.11 -12.22
N PHE A 485 18.14 -25.30 -12.15
CA PHE A 485 16.93 -25.59 -11.33
C PHE A 485 15.81 -24.54 -11.36
N VAL A 486 15.79 -23.57 -12.29
CA VAL A 486 14.65 -22.61 -12.40
C VAL A 486 13.64 -22.97 -13.51
N GLY A 487 13.91 -23.99 -14.32
CA GLY A 487 13.12 -24.27 -15.54
C GLY A 487 11.85 -25.13 -15.43
N VAL A 488 11.26 -25.40 -14.24
CA VAL A 488 10.16 -26.38 -14.13
C VAL A 488 8.84 -25.82 -13.57
N PHE A 489 8.79 -24.61 -13.01
CA PHE A 489 7.56 -24.08 -12.41
C PHE A 489 6.56 -23.47 -13.41
N GLY A 490 6.97 -23.11 -14.63
CA GLY A 490 6.10 -22.54 -15.65
C GLY A 490 5.11 -23.50 -16.34
N LEU A 491 5.13 -24.81 -16.04
CA LEU A 491 4.39 -25.82 -16.79
C LEU A 491 3.24 -26.50 -16.03
N ILE A 492 3.05 -26.21 -14.74
CA ILE A 492 1.98 -26.83 -13.93
C ILE A 492 0.70 -25.99 -13.90
N ALA A 493 0.79 -24.67 -14.06
CA ALA A 493 -0.39 -23.79 -14.14
C ALA A 493 -1.24 -24.00 -15.41
N ALA A 494 -0.66 -24.50 -16.51
CA ALA A 494 -1.36 -24.68 -17.78
C ALA A 494 -2.17 -26.01 -17.89
N VAL A 495 -2.05 -26.93 -16.93
CA VAL A 495 -2.68 -28.27 -17.04
C VAL A 495 -4.01 -28.38 -16.28
N LEU A 496 -4.35 -27.44 -15.40
CA LEU A 496 -5.59 -27.49 -14.63
C LEU A 496 -6.81 -26.83 -15.29
N ILE A 497 -6.65 -26.12 -16.41
CA ILE A 497 -7.77 -25.46 -17.12
C ILE A 497 -8.45 -26.35 -18.19
N LEU A 498 -7.93 -27.56 -18.47
CA LEU A 498 -8.46 -28.44 -19.52
C LEU A 498 -9.26 -29.66 -19.02
N LYS A 499 -9.67 -29.70 -17.75
CA LYS A 499 -10.57 -30.75 -17.23
C LYS A 499 -11.67 -30.19 -16.32
N CYS A 500 -12.59 -29.42 -16.90
CA CYS A 500 -13.99 -29.51 -16.56
C CYS A 500 -14.82 -29.21 -17.81
N LYS A 501 -15.77 -30.11 -18.08
CA LYS A 501 -16.71 -30.07 -19.17
C LYS A 501 -18.10 -30.09 -18.56
#